data_AF-A0A177C7K9-F1
#
_entry.id   AF-A0A177C7K9-F1
#
_cell.length_a   1.000
_cell.length_b   1.000
_cell.length_c   1.000
_cell.angle_alpha   90.00
_cell.angle_beta   90.00
_cell.angle_gamma   90.00
#
_symmetry.space_group_name_H-M   'P 1'
#
loop_
_entity.id
_entity.type
_entity.pdbx_description
1 polymer ?
#
loop_
_entity_poly.entity_id
_entity_poly.type
_entity_poly.pdbx_seq_one_letter_code
_entity_poly.pdbx_strand_id
1 'polypeptide(L)'
;MVPPRMGTRDVPPFGSQPFDHFIMERWDPSSTLSKKEQHKVLVAVWLSLGQYGRNIFYQRMRTWANDSDIPEHVPQDLLTNEQRAKNEVPYCAFWIRTWYGTEDKGSDGSKPVTRATANKCYHHLYRRAVLSIEEDGDENEPYDGDLTIEEDAIFDDDPDSFGMAQQTPEEDIAPAGAIPSALAGAFMRVPDSFDGTSKAEWRSDNAEMILKEEKRLEDSQHVLVLLADRQACERGWVLFLSINHKGQVMPLRIRHKAGDTRDQVNQWLGLGHGIDAAPEDRTDEVIYADDGDGWDKC
;
A
#
# COMPACT_ATOMS: atom_id res chain seq x y z
N MET A 1 -35.66 5.25 0.90
CA MET A 1 -35.26 4.15 1.80
C MET A 1 -33.77 4.29 1.95
N VAL A 2 -33.29 4.75 3.12
CA VAL A 2 -31.87 4.98 3.37
C VAL A 2 -31.24 3.60 3.59
N PRO A 3 -30.16 3.23 2.90
CA PRO A 3 -29.49 1.96 3.18
C PRO A 3 -29.01 1.95 4.64
N PRO A 4 -29.13 0.82 5.34
CA PRO A 4 -28.64 0.74 6.71
C PRO A 4 -27.13 1.04 6.71
N ARG A 5 -26.70 1.98 7.55
CA ARG A 5 -25.29 2.17 7.88
C ARG A 5 -24.70 0.79 8.18
N MET A 6 -23.60 0.44 7.51
CA MET A 6 -22.85 -0.77 7.80
C MET A 6 -22.70 -0.90 9.31
N GLY A 7 -23.12 -2.04 9.85
CA GLY A 7 -23.02 -2.32 11.29
C GLY A 7 -21.59 -2.04 11.76
N THR A 8 -21.47 -1.48 12.95
CA THR A 8 -20.19 -1.39 13.65
C THR A 8 -19.53 -2.76 13.63
N ARG A 9 -18.50 -2.97 12.80
CA ARG A 9 -17.66 -4.16 12.92
C ARG A 9 -17.17 -4.19 14.37
N ASP A 10 -17.35 -5.32 15.05
CA ASP A 10 -16.78 -5.51 16.38
C ASP A 10 -15.27 -5.26 16.26
N VAL A 11 -14.77 -4.27 17.00
CA VAL A 11 -13.36 -3.90 16.93
C VAL A 11 -12.55 -5.03 17.57
N PRO A 12 -11.66 -5.70 16.82
CA PRO A 12 -10.88 -6.80 17.36
C PRO A 12 -9.92 -6.27 18.45
N PRO A 13 -9.88 -6.85 19.67
CA PRO A 13 -8.99 -6.39 20.73
C PRO A 13 -7.52 -6.69 20.41
N PHE A 14 -6.57 -6.00 21.06
CA PHE A 14 -5.13 -6.32 20.89
C PHE A 14 -4.86 -7.78 21.28
N GLY A 15 -4.04 -8.46 20.46
CA GLY A 15 -3.74 -9.89 20.58
C GLY A 15 -4.64 -10.78 19.73
N SER A 16 -5.66 -10.22 19.05
CA SER A 16 -6.49 -11.00 18.13
C SER A 16 -6.02 -10.93 16.68
N GLN A 17 -4.91 -10.23 16.39
CA GLN A 17 -4.35 -10.10 15.04
C GLN A 17 -2.90 -10.60 15.01
N PRO A 18 -2.42 -11.21 13.90
CA PRO A 18 -1.07 -11.76 13.81
C PRO A 18 0.01 -10.70 14.08
N PHE A 19 -0.15 -9.49 13.54
CA PHE A 19 0.78 -8.40 13.78
C PHE A 19 0.90 -8.03 15.26
N ASP A 20 -0.16 -8.16 16.07
CA ASP A 20 -0.08 -7.91 17.51
C ASP A 20 0.93 -8.87 18.19
N HIS A 21 0.98 -10.14 17.77
CA HIS A 21 1.95 -11.11 18.28
C HIS A 21 3.37 -10.83 17.80
N PHE A 22 3.52 -10.27 16.61
CA PHE A 22 4.80 -9.81 16.12
C PHE A 22 5.30 -8.62 16.93
N ILE A 23 4.43 -7.65 17.24
CA ILE A 23 4.73 -6.52 18.12
C ILE A 23 5.12 -7.01 19.52
N MET A 24 4.36 -7.94 20.12
CA MET A 24 4.70 -8.50 21.43
C MET A 24 6.09 -9.15 21.47
N GLU A 25 6.53 -9.77 20.37
CA GLU A 25 7.86 -10.37 20.28
C GLU A 25 8.98 -9.35 20.02
N ARG A 26 8.70 -8.31 19.22
CA ARG A 26 9.74 -7.45 18.63
C ARG A 26 9.78 -6.02 19.19
N TRP A 27 8.82 -5.63 20.01
CA TRP A 27 8.83 -4.32 20.63
C TRP A 27 10.01 -4.19 21.59
N ASP A 28 10.83 -3.16 21.39
CA ASP A 28 11.98 -2.87 22.25
C ASP A 28 11.69 -1.59 23.06
N PRO A 29 11.37 -1.70 24.37
CA PRO A 29 11.11 -0.54 25.22
C PRO A 29 12.36 0.29 25.52
N SER A 30 13.55 -0.21 25.19
CA SER A 30 14.83 0.49 25.37
C SER A 30 15.29 1.23 24.10
N SER A 31 14.53 1.13 23.02
CA SER A 31 14.82 1.81 21.75
C SER A 31 14.87 3.33 21.91
N THR A 32 15.82 3.97 21.23
CA THR A 32 15.90 5.44 21.14
C THR A 32 14.93 6.04 20.13
N LEU A 33 14.27 5.20 19.33
CA LEU A 33 13.29 5.64 18.33
C LEU A 33 11.98 6.04 19.02
N SER A 34 11.26 6.99 18.42
CA SER A 34 9.89 7.24 18.83
C SER A 34 9.00 6.02 18.57
N LYS A 35 7.87 5.94 19.27
CA LYS A 35 6.87 4.88 19.06
C LYS A 35 6.46 4.76 17.58
N LYS A 36 6.30 5.89 16.89
CA LYS A 36 5.91 5.94 15.45
C LYS A 36 7.01 5.40 14.55
N GLU A 37 8.26 5.77 14.79
CA GLU A 37 9.42 5.30 14.01
C GLU A 37 9.66 3.80 14.21
N GLN A 38 9.61 3.33 15.47
CA GLN A 38 9.73 1.92 15.77
C GLN A 38 8.60 1.10 15.12
N HIS A 39 7.36 1.61 15.15
CA HIS A 39 6.25 0.99 14.45
C HIS A 39 6.52 0.86 12.94
N LYS A 40 6.98 1.93 12.28
CA LYS A 40 7.31 1.91 10.85
C LYS A 40 8.41 0.89 10.51
N VAL A 41 9.46 0.82 11.35
CA VAL A 41 10.54 -0.17 11.20
C VAL A 41 9.98 -1.59 11.35
N LEU A 42 9.16 -1.83 12.37
CA LEU A 42 8.56 -3.15 12.61
C LEU A 42 7.62 -3.57 11.49
N VAL A 43 6.85 -2.65 10.90
CA VAL A 43 6.03 -2.92 9.70
C VAL A 43 6.91 -3.33 8.51
N ALA A 44 8.03 -2.63 8.26
CA ALA A 44 8.95 -3.01 7.20
C ALA A 44 9.54 -4.43 7.43
N VAL A 45 9.90 -4.76 8.67
CA VAL A 45 10.35 -6.11 9.03
C VAL A 45 9.22 -7.13 8.83
N TRP A 46 8.01 -6.84 9.27
CA TRP A 46 6.83 -7.69 9.10
C TRP A 46 6.56 -8.02 7.63
N LEU A 47 6.63 -7.02 6.74
CA LEU A 47 6.51 -7.21 5.30
C LEU A 47 7.64 -8.12 4.78
N SER A 48 8.89 -7.88 5.20
CA SER A 48 10.07 -8.64 4.76
C SER A 48 10.06 -10.13 5.14
N LEU A 49 9.27 -10.51 6.14
CA LEU A 49 9.14 -11.92 6.55
C LEU A 49 8.57 -12.81 5.44
N GLY A 50 7.80 -12.24 4.51
CA GLY A 50 7.05 -13.03 3.55
C GLY A 50 5.90 -13.81 4.17
N GLN A 51 5.09 -14.43 3.30
CA GLN A 51 3.92 -15.22 3.71
C GLN A 51 4.24 -16.28 4.76
N TYR A 52 5.30 -17.07 4.53
CA TYR A 52 5.67 -18.18 5.41
C TYR A 52 6.40 -17.73 6.67
N GLY A 53 7.21 -16.67 6.63
CA GLY A 53 7.84 -16.10 7.82
C GLY A 53 6.82 -15.54 8.81
N ARG A 54 5.62 -15.14 8.34
CA ARG A 54 4.52 -14.67 9.18
C ARG A 54 3.69 -15.80 9.81
N ASN A 55 3.78 -17.05 9.33
CA ASN A 55 2.90 -18.15 9.75
C ASN A 55 2.90 -18.41 11.26
N ILE A 56 4.06 -18.29 11.93
CA ILE A 56 4.16 -18.49 13.37
C ILE A 56 3.25 -17.53 14.15
N PHE A 57 3.11 -16.29 13.68
CA PHE A 57 2.29 -15.27 14.34
C PHE A 57 0.79 -15.52 14.11
N TYR A 58 0.41 -16.04 12.93
CA TYR A 58 -0.95 -16.55 12.68
C TYR A 58 -1.31 -17.72 13.59
N GLN A 59 -0.36 -18.64 13.83
CA GLN A 59 -0.58 -19.76 14.74
C GLN A 59 -0.78 -19.27 16.17
N ARG A 60 0.07 -18.36 16.65
CA ARG A 60 -0.06 -17.74 17.99
C ARG A 60 -1.42 -17.07 18.18
N MET A 61 -1.87 -16.28 17.19
CA MET A 61 -3.20 -15.67 17.18
C MET A 61 -4.32 -16.69 17.34
N ARG A 62 -4.27 -17.83 16.63
CA ARG A 62 -5.31 -18.86 16.72
C ARG A 62 -5.34 -19.57 18.06
N THR A 63 -4.22 -19.64 18.77
CA THR A 63 -4.12 -20.27 20.09
C THR A 63 -4.25 -19.27 21.24
N TRP A 64 -4.32 -17.96 20.94
CA TRP A 64 -4.29 -16.87 21.92
C TRP A 64 -5.42 -16.89 22.93
N ALA A 65 -6.56 -17.50 22.59
CA ALA A 65 -7.71 -17.64 23.50
C ALA A 65 -7.35 -18.27 24.87
N ASN A 66 -6.17 -18.90 24.99
CA ASN A 66 -5.68 -19.52 26.21
C ASN A 66 -4.56 -18.73 26.94
N ASP A 67 -3.98 -17.66 26.37
CA ASP A 67 -2.70 -17.08 26.81
C ASP A 67 -2.70 -15.54 26.77
N SER A 68 -3.77 -14.92 27.27
CA SER A 68 -4.11 -13.49 27.13
C SER A 68 -3.20 -12.47 27.85
N ASP A 69 -1.98 -12.85 28.24
CA ASP A 69 -1.07 -11.97 28.97
C ASP A 69 -0.25 -11.11 28.01
N ILE A 70 -0.66 -9.84 27.88
CA ILE A 70 0.06 -8.82 27.11
C ILE A 70 1.15 -8.21 28.00
N PRO A 71 2.44 -8.22 27.61
CA PRO A 71 3.49 -7.59 28.38
C PRO A 71 3.23 -6.08 28.59
N GLU A 72 3.40 -5.59 29.82
CA GLU A 72 3.03 -4.20 30.20
C GLU A 72 3.73 -3.11 29.36
N HIS A 73 4.91 -3.40 28.83
CA HIS A 73 5.71 -2.46 28.05
C HIS A 73 5.31 -2.38 26.56
N VAL A 74 4.41 -3.26 26.10
CA VAL A 74 3.99 -3.33 24.70
C VAL A 74 2.82 -2.36 24.46
N PRO A 75 2.93 -1.42 23.49
CA PRO A 75 1.84 -0.51 23.17
C PRO A 75 0.72 -1.25 22.44
N GLN A 76 -0.51 -1.03 22.89
CA GLN A 76 -1.73 -1.64 22.31
C GLN A 76 -2.48 -0.67 21.38
N ASP A 77 -2.04 0.58 21.33
CA ASP A 77 -2.65 1.71 20.61
C ASP A 77 -1.77 2.12 19.39
N LEU A 78 -1.15 1.13 18.73
CA LEU A 78 -0.44 1.35 17.46
C LEU A 78 -1.41 1.53 16.28
N LEU A 79 -2.59 0.91 16.38
CA LEU A 79 -3.69 1.02 15.42
C LEU A 79 -4.91 1.66 16.10
N THR A 80 -5.62 2.52 15.38
CA THR A 80 -6.93 3.02 15.84
C THR A 80 -7.99 1.91 15.77
N ASN A 81 -9.09 2.07 16.50
CA ASN A 81 -10.20 1.11 16.44
C ASN A 81 -10.74 0.89 15.02
N GLU A 82 -10.78 1.96 14.22
CA GLU A 82 -11.20 1.89 12.81
C GLU A 82 -10.21 1.07 11.97
N GLN A 83 -8.91 1.33 12.14
CA GLN A 83 -7.86 0.57 11.46
C GLN A 83 -7.91 -0.92 11.83
N ARG A 84 -8.05 -1.23 13.13
CA ARG A 84 -8.16 -2.61 13.61
C ARG A 84 -9.35 -3.35 12.98
N ALA A 85 -10.49 -2.69 12.83
CA ALA A 85 -11.69 -3.27 12.21
C ALA A 85 -11.57 -3.54 10.70
N LYS A 86 -10.53 -3.01 10.05
CA LYS A 86 -10.29 -3.12 8.59
C LYS A 86 -9.11 -4.04 8.26
N ASN A 87 -8.14 -4.14 9.18
CA ASN A 87 -6.86 -4.84 9.05
C ASN A 87 -6.93 -6.36 8.70
N GLU A 88 -8.09 -6.99 8.79
CA GLU A 88 -8.25 -8.44 8.50
C GLU A 88 -8.47 -8.75 7.01
N VAL A 89 -8.92 -7.76 6.23
CA VAL A 89 -9.28 -7.93 4.82
C VAL A 89 -8.01 -7.80 3.97
N PRO A 90 -7.66 -8.81 3.17
CA PRO A 90 -6.54 -8.66 2.23
C PRO A 90 -6.93 -7.68 1.11
N TYR A 91 -6.02 -6.78 0.77
CA TYR A 91 -6.16 -5.95 -0.43
C TYR A 91 -5.13 -6.38 -1.48
N CYS A 92 -5.56 -6.35 -2.72
CA CYS A 92 -4.73 -6.63 -3.89
C CYS A 92 -4.12 -5.33 -4.44
N ALA A 93 -4.89 -4.26 -4.58
CA ALA A 93 -4.40 -2.97 -5.07
C ALA A 93 -4.35 -1.93 -3.94
N PHE A 94 -3.28 -1.14 -3.88
CA PHE A 94 -3.09 -0.04 -2.93
C PHE A 94 -2.85 1.26 -3.68
N TRP A 95 -3.60 2.31 -3.34
CA TRP A 95 -3.39 3.65 -3.86
C TRP A 95 -2.71 4.51 -2.79
N ILE A 96 -1.45 4.88 -3.00
CA ILE A 96 -0.66 5.60 -2.00
C ILE A 96 -0.30 6.98 -2.54
N ARG A 97 -0.80 8.01 -1.86
CA ARG A 97 -0.41 9.39 -2.09
C ARG A 97 0.93 9.68 -1.44
N THR A 98 1.88 10.20 -2.21
CA THR A 98 3.14 10.69 -1.65
C THR A 98 3.13 12.22 -1.56
N TRP A 99 3.90 12.77 -0.61
CA TRP A 99 4.02 14.21 -0.42
C TRP A 99 5.11 14.79 -1.33
N TYR A 100 4.74 15.62 -2.31
CA TYR A 100 5.70 16.29 -3.22
C TYR A 100 5.77 17.81 -3.04
N GLY A 101 5.22 18.33 -1.94
CA GLY A 101 5.24 19.76 -1.68
C GLY A 101 6.63 20.25 -1.30
N THR A 102 6.96 21.46 -1.77
CA THR A 102 8.18 22.18 -1.41
C THR A 102 7.79 23.34 -0.50
N GLU A 103 7.79 23.11 0.80
CA GLU A 103 7.46 24.17 1.78
C GLU A 103 8.59 25.21 1.88
N ASP A 104 9.82 24.80 1.57
CA ASP A 104 10.96 25.69 1.40
C ASP A 104 11.00 26.27 -0.02
N LYS A 105 11.16 27.59 -0.12
CA LYS A 105 11.42 28.27 -1.38
C LYS A 105 12.73 27.74 -1.96
N GLY A 106 12.63 26.78 -2.87
CA GLY A 106 13.78 26.23 -3.57
C GLY A 106 14.59 27.33 -4.27
N SER A 107 15.91 27.17 -4.23
CA SER A 107 16.93 28.02 -4.85
C SER A 107 16.77 28.22 -6.37
N ASP A 108 15.86 27.49 -7.02
CA ASP A 108 15.63 27.50 -8.47
C ASP A 108 14.46 28.39 -8.94
N GLY A 109 13.81 29.15 -8.04
CA GLY A 109 12.78 30.12 -8.44
C GLY A 109 11.44 29.51 -8.89
N SER A 110 11.27 28.19 -8.79
CA SER A 110 9.97 27.53 -8.90
C SER A 110 9.07 27.93 -7.72
N LYS A 111 7.76 28.10 -7.99
CA LYS A 111 6.81 28.43 -6.91
C LYS A 111 6.74 27.26 -5.92
N PRO A 112 6.74 27.53 -4.60
CA PRO A 112 6.58 26.46 -3.61
C PRO A 112 5.24 25.76 -3.82
N VAL A 113 5.26 24.43 -3.79
CA VAL A 113 4.04 23.62 -3.86
C VAL A 113 3.48 23.50 -2.44
N THR A 114 2.41 24.25 -2.18
CA THR A 114 1.73 24.23 -0.88
C THR A 114 0.90 22.95 -0.69
N ARG A 115 0.58 22.64 0.56
CA ARG A 115 -0.33 21.52 0.90
C ARG A 115 -1.69 21.64 0.19
N ALA A 116 -2.23 22.85 0.11
CA ALA A 116 -3.49 23.10 -0.58
C ALA A 116 -3.39 22.80 -2.09
N THR A 117 -2.28 23.19 -2.72
CA THR A 117 -2.01 22.89 -4.13
C THR A 117 -1.89 21.39 -4.35
N ALA A 118 -1.09 20.71 -3.54
CA ALA A 118 -0.90 19.27 -3.66
C ALA A 118 -2.20 18.48 -3.42
N ASN A 119 -3.02 18.91 -2.45
CA ASN A 119 -4.34 18.32 -2.20
C ASN A 119 -5.27 18.48 -3.41
N LYS A 120 -5.28 19.66 -4.04
CA LYS A 120 -6.11 19.92 -5.21
C LYS A 120 -5.72 19.05 -6.40
N CYS A 121 -4.42 18.96 -6.70
CA CYS A 121 -3.91 18.13 -7.78
C CYS A 121 -4.17 16.65 -7.52
N TYR A 122 -3.97 16.17 -6.28
CA TYR A 122 -4.31 14.81 -5.90
C TYR A 122 -5.81 14.52 -6.04
N HIS A 123 -6.68 15.45 -5.63
CA HIS A 123 -8.12 15.28 -5.77
C HIS A 123 -8.54 15.19 -7.25
N HIS A 124 -7.94 16.01 -8.11
CA HIS A 124 -8.14 15.92 -9.55
C HIS A 124 -7.69 14.56 -10.10
N LEU A 125 -6.50 14.10 -9.73
CA LEU A 125 -5.99 12.77 -10.09
C LEU A 125 -6.94 11.66 -9.63
N TYR A 126 -7.39 11.70 -8.38
CA TYR A 126 -8.31 10.72 -7.80
C TYR A 126 -9.62 10.61 -8.58
N ARG A 127 -10.23 11.77 -8.92
CA ARG A 127 -11.45 11.81 -9.74
C ARG A 127 -11.24 11.14 -11.09
N ARG A 128 -10.09 11.40 -11.72
CA ARG A 128 -9.79 10.87 -13.05
C ARG A 128 -9.44 9.38 -13.03
N ALA A 129 -8.57 8.98 -12.11
CA ALA A 129 -7.96 7.65 -12.07
C ALA A 129 -8.80 6.59 -11.35
N VAL A 130 -9.51 6.98 -10.28
CA VAL A 130 -10.28 6.04 -9.45
C VAL A 130 -11.77 6.12 -9.74
N LEU A 131 -12.32 7.34 -9.82
CA LEU A 131 -13.76 7.54 -10.06
C LEU A 131 -14.13 7.55 -11.56
N SER A 132 -13.15 7.62 -12.46
CA SER A 132 -13.37 7.79 -13.91
C SER A 132 -14.26 8.98 -14.27
N ILE A 133 -14.30 10.02 -13.43
CA ILE A 133 -15.11 11.23 -13.68
C ILE A 133 -14.30 12.18 -14.56
N GLU A 134 -14.92 12.68 -15.64
CA GLU A 134 -14.33 13.69 -16.53
C GLU A 134 -14.38 15.09 -15.90
N GLU A 135 -13.52 16.01 -16.34
CA GLU A 135 -13.49 17.39 -15.83
C GLU A 135 -14.83 18.13 -16.02
N ASP A 136 -15.62 17.74 -17.03
CA ASP A 136 -16.95 18.29 -17.34
C ASP A 136 -18.12 17.39 -16.88
N GLY A 137 -17.83 16.29 -16.16
CA GLY A 137 -18.86 15.38 -15.65
C GLY A 137 -19.64 15.97 -14.46
N ASP A 138 -20.95 15.72 -14.40
CA ASP A 138 -21.82 16.21 -13.32
C ASP A 138 -21.35 15.65 -11.96
N GLU A 139 -21.00 16.54 -11.03
CA GLU A 139 -20.59 16.21 -9.66
C GLU A 139 -21.66 15.42 -8.88
N ASN A 140 -22.91 15.43 -9.35
CA ASN A 140 -24.04 14.77 -8.71
C ASN A 140 -24.46 13.47 -9.39
N GLU A 141 -23.77 13.00 -10.42
CA GLU A 141 -24.12 11.73 -11.05
C GLU A 141 -23.80 10.60 -10.05
N PRO A 142 -24.81 9.83 -9.59
CA PRO A 142 -24.57 8.74 -8.66
C PRO A 142 -23.79 7.66 -9.39
N TYR A 143 -22.51 7.57 -9.03
CA TYR A 143 -21.60 6.56 -9.55
C TYR A 143 -22.05 5.17 -9.08
N ASP A 144 -22.44 4.32 -10.03
CA ASP A 144 -22.89 2.93 -9.81
C ASP A 144 -21.78 1.90 -10.10
N GLY A 145 -20.52 2.34 -10.06
CA GLY A 145 -19.37 1.52 -10.42
C GLY A 145 -18.72 0.88 -9.20
N ASP A 146 -18.57 -0.44 -9.24
CA ASP A 146 -17.70 -1.21 -8.35
C ASP A 146 -16.33 -0.49 -8.24
N LEU A 147 -15.96 -0.05 -7.04
CA LEU A 147 -14.69 0.63 -6.81
C LEU A 147 -13.59 -0.39 -7.09
N THR A 148 -12.77 -0.11 -8.10
CA THR A 148 -11.66 -1.01 -8.49
C THR A 148 -10.56 -1.12 -7.43
N ILE A 149 -10.52 -0.14 -6.52
CA ILE A 149 -9.67 -0.10 -5.33
C ILE A 149 -10.60 0.13 -4.15
N GLU A 150 -10.59 -0.78 -3.18
CA GLU A 150 -11.33 -0.64 -1.93
C GLU A 150 -10.98 0.69 -1.25
N GLU A 151 -11.96 1.41 -0.70
CA GLU A 151 -11.73 2.72 -0.07
C GLU A 151 -10.66 2.65 1.03
N ASP A 152 -10.64 1.53 1.75
CA ASP A 152 -9.69 1.25 2.82
C ASP A 152 -8.26 0.99 2.34
N ALA A 153 -8.07 0.78 1.03
CA ALA A 153 -6.78 0.64 0.37
C ALA A 153 -6.28 1.96 -0.26
N ILE A 154 -6.95 3.08 0.03
CA ILE A 154 -6.55 4.44 -0.36
C ILE A 154 -5.84 5.13 0.82
N PHE A 155 -4.60 5.56 0.61
CA PHE A 155 -3.74 6.16 1.62
C PHE A 155 -3.39 7.59 1.20
N ASP A 156 -4.26 8.54 1.55
CA ASP A 156 -4.21 9.92 1.05
C ASP A 156 -3.90 11.00 2.10
N ASP A 157 -3.84 10.61 3.38
CA ASP A 157 -3.80 11.55 4.50
C ASP A 157 -2.74 11.22 5.58
N ASP A 158 -1.46 11.17 5.20
CA ASP A 158 -0.35 11.19 6.14
C ASP A 158 0.94 11.73 5.51
N PRO A 159 1.26 13.02 5.70
CA PRO A 159 2.53 13.56 5.21
C PRO A 159 3.73 12.88 5.86
N ASP A 160 3.63 12.54 7.14
CA ASP A 160 4.74 11.97 7.91
C ASP A 160 4.95 10.49 7.59
N SER A 161 3.88 9.76 7.24
CA SER A 161 3.97 8.33 6.96
C SER A 161 4.25 8.04 5.48
N PHE A 162 3.72 8.84 4.54
CA PHE A 162 3.83 8.62 3.10
C PHE A 162 4.72 9.65 2.37
N GLY A 163 5.35 10.56 3.12
CA GLY A 163 6.23 11.58 2.56
C GLY A 163 7.53 11.00 2.03
N MET A 164 7.55 10.72 0.73
CA MET A 164 8.78 10.64 -0.06
C MET A 164 9.14 12.10 -0.38
N ALA A 165 10.26 12.62 0.12
CA ALA A 165 10.66 13.99 -0.19
C ALA A 165 11.21 14.06 -1.62
N GLN A 166 10.31 14.08 -2.61
CA GLN A 166 10.69 14.16 -4.02
C GLN A 166 11.18 15.57 -4.37
N GLN A 167 12.50 15.76 -4.36
CA GLN A 167 13.12 17.00 -4.83
C GLN A 167 13.13 17.07 -6.36
N THR A 168 13.22 15.90 -7.02
CA THR A 168 13.11 15.77 -8.48
C THR A 168 11.97 14.82 -8.89
N PRO A 169 11.47 14.90 -10.15
CA PRO A 169 10.41 14.00 -10.66
C PRO A 169 10.81 12.51 -10.71
N GLU A 170 12.11 12.24 -10.67
CA GLU A 170 12.71 10.91 -10.82
C GLU A 170 13.26 10.34 -9.52
N GLU A 171 13.33 11.15 -8.46
CA GLU A 171 13.82 10.69 -7.16
C GLU A 171 12.76 9.91 -6.39
N ASP A 172 13.26 8.88 -5.72
CA ASP A 172 12.60 8.16 -4.66
C ASP A 172 11.56 7.10 -5.13
N ILE A 173 11.89 6.33 -6.17
CA ILE A 173 11.28 4.99 -6.37
C ILE A 173 12.25 3.96 -5.80
N ALA A 174 11.78 3.12 -4.88
CA ALA A 174 12.64 2.09 -4.27
C ALA A 174 13.21 1.14 -5.36
N PRO A 175 14.50 0.74 -5.27
CA PRO A 175 15.09 -0.20 -6.22
C PRO A 175 14.43 -1.58 -6.12
N ALA A 176 14.58 -2.39 -7.17
CA ALA A 176 14.08 -3.76 -7.12
C ALA A 176 14.66 -4.52 -5.91
N GLY A 177 13.83 -5.33 -5.25
CA GLY A 177 14.20 -6.05 -4.03
C GLY A 177 14.11 -5.23 -2.75
N ALA A 178 13.89 -3.91 -2.81
CA ALA A 178 13.69 -3.07 -1.64
C ALA A 178 12.20 -2.91 -1.28
N ILE A 179 11.93 -2.65 0.00
CA ILE A 179 10.58 -2.31 0.50
C ILE A 179 10.41 -0.79 0.45
N PRO A 180 9.43 -0.25 -0.31
CA PRO A 180 9.22 1.20 -0.37
C PRO A 180 8.85 1.76 1.00
N SER A 181 9.46 2.88 1.40
CA SER A 181 9.11 3.58 2.64
C SER A 181 7.64 3.99 2.68
N ALA A 182 7.08 4.40 1.54
CA ALA A 182 5.67 4.71 1.38
C ALA A 182 4.77 3.48 1.61
N LEU A 183 5.21 2.29 1.16
CA LEU A 183 4.51 1.03 1.41
C LEU A 183 4.52 0.70 2.91
N ALA A 184 5.69 0.75 3.56
CA ALA A 184 5.77 0.56 5.01
C ALA A 184 4.89 1.56 5.77
N GLY A 185 4.84 2.82 5.32
CA GLY A 185 3.92 3.83 5.85
C GLY A 185 2.45 3.43 5.71
N ALA A 186 2.01 2.97 4.54
CA ALA A 186 0.63 2.54 4.30
C ALA A 186 0.25 1.39 5.23
N PHE A 187 1.15 0.41 5.35
CA PHE A 187 0.94 -0.77 6.18
C PHE A 187 1.08 -0.51 7.69
N MET A 188 1.48 0.67 8.14
CA MET A 188 1.28 1.06 9.55
C MET A 188 -0.19 1.17 9.93
N ARG A 189 -1.11 1.25 8.97
CA ARG A 189 -2.56 1.34 9.24
C ARG A 189 -3.27 0.01 9.10
N VAL A 190 -2.72 -0.89 8.27
CA VAL A 190 -3.32 -2.19 7.92
C VAL A 190 -2.25 -3.29 7.72
N PRO A 191 -1.41 -3.57 8.73
CA PRO A 191 -0.27 -4.47 8.58
C PRO A 191 -0.63 -5.92 8.18
N ASP A 192 -1.80 -6.42 8.58
CA ASP A 192 -2.26 -7.79 8.28
C ASP A 192 -3.04 -7.89 6.96
N SER A 193 -3.45 -6.77 6.37
CA SER A 193 -4.12 -6.73 5.05
C SER A 193 -3.21 -7.13 3.89
N PHE A 194 -1.92 -7.40 4.13
CA PHE A 194 -1.00 -7.88 3.09
C PHE A 194 -1.33 -9.32 2.67
N ASP A 195 -1.69 -10.18 3.62
CA ASP A 195 -2.04 -11.59 3.38
C ASP A 195 -3.47 -11.95 3.88
N GLY A 196 -4.12 -11.01 4.56
CA GLY A 196 -5.38 -11.20 5.28
C GLY A 196 -5.24 -12.15 6.47
N THR A 197 -6.32 -12.38 7.21
CA THR A 197 -6.32 -13.30 8.39
C THR A 197 -7.03 -14.63 8.18
N SER A 198 -7.59 -14.83 6.99
CA SER A 198 -8.36 -16.03 6.65
C SER A 198 -7.51 -17.31 6.61
N LYS A 199 -8.16 -18.47 6.74
CA LYS A 199 -7.51 -19.77 6.51
C LYS A 199 -7.30 -19.95 5.00
N ALA A 200 -6.15 -19.52 4.49
CA ALA A 200 -5.76 -19.80 3.12
C ALA A 200 -5.06 -21.16 2.99
N GLU A 201 -5.30 -21.87 1.89
CA GLU A 201 -4.75 -23.21 1.62
C GLU A 201 -3.22 -23.20 1.51
N TRP A 202 -2.62 -22.08 1.11
CA TRP A 202 -1.16 -21.94 1.01
C TRP A 202 -0.45 -21.94 2.37
N ARG A 203 -1.15 -21.64 3.47
CA ARG A 203 -0.60 -21.63 4.85
C ARG A 203 -0.38 -23.06 5.34
N SER A 204 0.70 -23.68 4.87
CA SER A 204 1.12 -25.04 5.15
C SER A 204 2.38 -25.07 6.03
N ASP A 205 2.49 -26.09 6.88
CA ASP A 205 3.68 -26.40 7.68
C ASP A 205 4.60 -27.44 6.99
N ASN A 206 4.25 -27.87 5.78
CA ASN A 206 5.05 -28.83 5.03
C ASN A 206 6.28 -28.14 4.39
N ALA A 207 7.48 -28.47 4.86
CA ALA A 207 8.73 -27.85 4.43
C ALA A 207 9.02 -27.93 2.92
N GLU A 208 8.63 -29.03 2.25
CA GLU A 208 8.82 -29.17 0.81
C GLU A 208 7.88 -28.26 0.01
N MET A 209 6.62 -28.16 0.45
CA MET A 209 5.65 -27.23 -0.12
C MET A 209 6.08 -25.78 0.09
N ILE A 210 6.55 -25.43 1.30
CA ILE A 210 7.06 -24.09 1.63
C ILE A 210 8.20 -23.72 0.69
N LEU A 211 9.23 -24.55 0.56
CA LEU A 211 10.40 -24.24 -0.28
C LEU A 211 10.02 -24.05 -1.75
N LYS A 212 9.11 -24.88 -2.27
CA LYS A 212 8.64 -24.78 -3.65
C LYS A 212 7.84 -23.49 -3.86
N GLU A 213 6.96 -23.16 -2.93
CA GLU A 213 6.07 -22.01 -3.04
C GLU A 213 6.81 -20.70 -2.79
N GLU A 214 7.74 -20.63 -1.84
CA GLU A 214 8.58 -19.44 -1.62
C GLU A 214 9.33 -19.04 -2.89
N LYS A 215 9.96 -19.99 -3.58
CA LYS A 215 10.64 -19.71 -4.85
C LYS A 215 9.68 -19.13 -5.89
N ARG A 216 8.45 -19.65 -5.97
CA ARG A 216 7.43 -19.15 -6.89
C ARG A 216 6.97 -17.73 -6.50
N LEU A 217 6.84 -17.48 -5.19
CA LEU A 217 6.33 -16.22 -4.63
C LEU A 217 7.34 -15.08 -4.67
N GLU A 218 8.64 -15.38 -4.74
CA GLU A 218 9.70 -14.38 -4.94
C GLU A 218 9.58 -13.72 -6.32
N ASP A 219 9.24 -14.52 -7.32
CA ASP A 219 9.17 -14.11 -8.73
C ASP A 219 7.74 -13.73 -9.18
N SER A 220 6.75 -13.75 -8.28
CA SER A 220 5.36 -13.43 -8.61
C SER A 220 4.87 -12.17 -7.92
N GLN A 221 4.13 -11.35 -8.65
CA GLN A 221 3.40 -10.24 -8.07
C GLN A 221 2.36 -10.73 -7.06
N HIS A 222 2.42 -10.18 -5.84
CA HIS A 222 1.47 -10.43 -4.77
C HIS A 222 0.50 -9.26 -4.59
N VAL A 223 1.01 -8.03 -4.70
CA VAL A 223 0.25 -6.78 -4.53
C VAL A 223 0.61 -5.80 -5.65
N LEU A 224 -0.36 -5.00 -6.10
CA LEU A 224 -0.14 -3.84 -6.96
C LEU A 224 -0.17 -2.56 -6.12
N VAL A 225 0.86 -1.74 -6.25
CA VAL A 225 0.93 -0.42 -5.61
C VAL A 225 0.88 0.66 -6.68
N LEU A 226 -0.08 1.56 -6.56
CA LEU A 226 -0.24 2.74 -7.37
C LEU A 226 0.27 3.94 -6.57
N LEU A 227 1.36 4.55 -7.03
CA LEU A 227 1.92 5.74 -6.40
C LEU A 227 1.38 7.00 -7.09
N ALA A 228 0.62 7.78 -6.32
CA ALA A 228 0.18 9.13 -6.68
C ALA A 228 1.25 10.15 -6.25
N ASP A 229 2.33 10.16 -7.02
CA ASP A 229 3.49 11.03 -6.81
C ASP A 229 3.37 12.38 -7.52
N ARG A 230 4.44 13.18 -7.51
CA ARG A 230 4.45 14.49 -8.17
C ARG A 230 4.02 14.38 -9.63
N GLN A 231 4.55 13.40 -10.35
CA GLN A 231 4.32 13.26 -11.77
C GLN A 231 2.89 12.78 -12.06
N ALA A 232 2.34 11.92 -11.22
CA ALA A 232 0.93 11.56 -11.29
C ALA A 232 0.04 12.80 -11.09
N CYS A 233 0.34 13.62 -10.08
CA CYS A 233 -0.48 14.78 -9.73
C CYS A 233 -0.34 15.98 -10.67
N GLU A 234 0.85 16.23 -11.22
CA GLU A 234 1.10 17.39 -12.10
C GLU A 234 0.94 17.03 -13.59
N ARG A 235 1.20 15.78 -13.97
CA ARG A 235 1.30 15.36 -15.38
C ARG A 235 0.43 14.16 -15.74
N GLY A 236 -0.39 13.64 -14.81
CA GLY A 236 -1.33 12.55 -15.07
C GLY A 236 -0.67 11.19 -15.26
N TRP A 237 0.61 11.01 -14.91
CA TRP A 237 1.31 9.73 -15.08
C TRP A 237 1.39 8.96 -13.77
N VAL A 238 0.44 8.05 -13.53
CA VAL A 238 0.38 7.20 -12.32
C VAL A 238 1.41 6.09 -12.42
N LEU A 239 2.20 5.89 -11.37
CA LEU A 239 3.22 4.85 -11.29
C LEU A 239 2.66 3.56 -10.69
N PHE A 240 2.85 2.46 -11.41
CA PHE A 240 2.44 1.10 -11.04
C PHE A 240 3.69 0.32 -10.63
N LEU A 241 3.66 -0.22 -9.42
CA LEU A 241 4.71 -1.07 -8.85
C LEU A 241 4.15 -2.43 -8.48
N SER A 242 4.75 -3.48 -9.03
CA SER A 242 4.54 -4.84 -8.58
C SER A 242 5.30 -5.07 -7.28
N ILE A 243 4.61 -5.63 -6.28
CA ILE A 243 5.19 -5.99 -4.99
C ILE A 243 5.06 -7.50 -4.78
N ASN A 244 6.17 -8.18 -4.47
CA ASN A 244 6.15 -9.61 -4.18
C ASN A 244 5.67 -9.91 -2.75
N HIS A 245 5.57 -11.18 -2.37
CA HIS A 245 5.07 -11.60 -1.03
C HIS A 245 5.89 -11.07 0.17
N LYS A 246 7.11 -10.56 -0.05
CA LYS A 246 8.03 -9.99 0.97
C LYS A 246 7.95 -8.46 1.02
N GLY A 247 6.98 -7.85 0.33
CA GLY A 247 6.83 -6.40 0.27
C GLY A 247 7.89 -5.71 -0.61
N GLN A 248 8.62 -6.48 -1.42
CA GLN A 248 9.72 -5.96 -2.23
C GLN A 248 9.22 -5.53 -3.61
N VAL A 249 9.73 -4.40 -4.09
CA VAL A 249 9.49 -3.93 -5.46
C VAL A 249 10.07 -4.93 -6.44
N MET A 250 9.26 -5.34 -7.42
CA MET A 250 9.71 -6.16 -8.54
C MET A 250 10.39 -5.27 -9.61
N PRO A 251 11.16 -5.84 -10.54
CA PRO A 251 12.01 -5.07 -11.46
C PRO A 251 11.30 -4.02 -12.31
N LEU A 252 10.07 -4.28 -12.73
CA LEU A 252 9.34 -3.45 -13.67
C LEU A 252 8.66 -2.25 -13.00
N ARG A 253 8.81 -1.06 -13.59
CA ARG A 253 8.10 0.17 -13.19
C ARG A 253 7.39 0.73 -14.41
N ILE A 254 6.07 0.85 -14.36
CA ILE A 254 5.29 1.36 -15.48
C ILE A 254 4.51 2.58 -15.04
N ARG A 255 4.53 3.63 -15.85
CA ARG A 255 3.62 4.75 -15.75
C ARG A 255 2.52 4.62 -16.79
N HIS A 256 1.28 4.65 -16.32
CA HIS A 256 0.08 4.73 -17.14
C HIS A 256 -0.54 6.12 -17.03
N LYS A 257 -1.35 6.48 -18.03
CA LYS A 257 -2.16 7.70 -17.98
C LYS A 257 -3.19 7.60 -16.86
N ALA A 258 -3.56 8.75 -16.30
CA ALA A 258 -4.52 8.83 -15.22
C ALA A 258 -5.87 8.24 -15.65
N GLY A 259 -6.29 8.48 -16.90
CA GLY A 259 -7.54 7.96 -17.44
C GLY A 259 -7.62 6.43 -17.52
N ASP A 260 -6.48 5.74 -17.69
CA ASP A 260 -6.44 4.29 -17.92
C ASP A 260 -6.24 3.49 -16.64
N THR A 261 -5.98 4.17 -15.51
CA THR A 261 -5.58 3.54 -14.26
C THR A 261 -6.57 2.46 -13.81
N ARG A 262 -7.87 2.78 -13.88
CA ARG A 262 -8.95 1.85 -13.54
C ARG A 262 -8.91 0.57 -14.39
N ASP A 263 -8.74 0.71 -15.70
CA ASP A 263 -8.74 -0.42 -16.62
C ASP A 263 -7.50 -1.30 -16.41
N GLN A 264 -6.34 -0.70 -16.10
CA GLN A 264 -5.13 -1.44 -15.78
C GLN A 264 -5.26 -2.23 -14.46
N VAL A 265 -5.87 -1.63 -13.43
CA VAL A 265 -6.17 -2.35 -12.18
C VAL A 265 -7.14 -3.50 -12.45
N ASN A 266 -8.20 -3.29 -13.24
CA ASN A 266 -9.15 -4.33 -13.60
C ASN A 266 -8.53 -5.46 -14.42
N GLN A 267 -7.65 -5.14 -15.37
CA GLN A 267 -6.93 -6.16 -16.15
C GLN A 267 -6.06 -7.02 -15.24
N TRP A 268 -5.40 -6.40 -14.26
CA TRP A 268 -4.63 -7.15 -13.29
C TRP A 268 -5.52 -8.04 -12.40
N LEU A 269 -6.55 -7.46 -11.77
CA LEU A 269 -7.45 -8.18 -10.86
C LEU A 269 -8.26 -9.28 -11.55
N GLY A 270 -8.71 -9.03 -12.78
CA GLY A 270 -9.62 -9.90 -13.51
C GLY A 270 -8.94 -10.93 -14.42
N LEU A 271 -7.75 -10.63 -14.95
CA LEU A 271 -7.08 -11.50 -15.94
C LEU A 271 -5.73 -12.03 -15.46
N GLY A 272 -5.22 -11.57 -14.30
CA GLY A 272 -3.95 -12.04 -13.74
C GLY A 272 -2.72 -11.65 -14.56
N HIS A 273 -2.84 -10.62 -15.41
CA HIS A 273 -1.69 -10.07 -16.13
C HIS A 273 -0.89 -9.19 -15.18
N GLY A 274 0.01 -9.81 -14.42
CA GLY A 274 0.93 -9.10 -13.55
C GLY A 274 1.87 -8.19 -14.33
N ILE A 275 2.35 -7.15 -13.66
CA ILE A 275 3.42 -6.27 -14.15
C ILE A 275 4.78 -6.72 -13.57
N ASP A 276 5.00 -8.03 -13.47
CA ASP A 276 6.14 -8.66 -12.80
C ASP A 276 7.35 -8.92 -13.73
N ALA A 277 7.11 -9.07 -15.03
CA ALA A 277 8.16 -9.43 -15.99
C ALA A 277 8.77 -8.20 -16.71
N ALA A 278 9.90 -7.70 -16.20
CA ALA A 278 10.82 -6.90 -17.02
C ALA A 278 11.81 -7.84 -17.74
N PRO A 279 12.18 -7.58 -19.00
CA PRO A 279 13.38 -8.20 -19.56
C PRO A 279 14.61 -7.75 -18.74
N GLU A 280 15.58 -8.65 -18.53
CA GLU A 280 16.71 -8.48 -17.58
C GLU A 280 17.50 -7.16 -17.77
N ASP A 281 17.49 -6.62 -18.99
CA ASP A 281 18.18 -5.40 -19.39
C ASP A 281 17.50 -4.09 -18.96
N ARG A 282 16.28 -4.15 -18.38
CA ARG A 282 15.47 -2.99 -18.01
C ARG A 282 15.05 -2.94 -16.54
N THR A 283 15.74 -3.72 -15.69
CA THR A 283 15.62 -3.58 -14.22
C THR A 283 15.94 -2.15 -13.84
N ASP A 284 15.13 -1.52 -12.99
CA ASP A 284 15.40 -0.12 -12.62
C ASP A 284 14.49 0.89 -13.32
N GLU A 285 14.09 0.55 -14.56
CA GLU A 285 13.70 1.53 -15.57
C GLU A 285 12.20 1.87 -15.48
N VAL A 286 11.89 3.16 -15.52
CA VAL A 286 10.50 3.64 -15.61
C VAL A 286 10.07 3.67 -17.07
N ILE A 287 9.11 2.81 -17.41
CA ILE A 287 8.52 2.71 -18.73
C ILE A 287 7.22 3.51 -18.76
N TYR A 288 7.02 4.32 -19.80
CA TYR A 288 5.72 4.94 -20.07
C TYR A 288 4.98 4.01 -21.02
N ALA A 289 3.78 3.58 -20.64
CA ALA A 289 2.99 2.64 -21.43
C ALA A 289 2.54 3.24 -22.78
N ASP A 290 2.41 4.56 -22.82
CA ASP A 290 1.87 5.31 -23.96
C ASP A 290 2.67 6.59 -24.22
N ASP A 291 2.46 7.15 -25.41
CA ASP A 291 2.95 8.48 -25.78
C ASP A 291 1.95 9.58 -25.39
N GLY A 292 2.44 10.83 -25.28
CA GLY A 292 1.60 12.03 -25.15
C GLY A 292 1.56 12.64 -23.75
N ASP A 293 0.47 13.37 -23.46
CA ASP A 293 0.20 13.90 -22.12
C ASP A 293 -0.42 12.78 -21.25
N GLY A 294 -0.06 12.72 -19.96
CA GLY A 294 -0.62 11.72 -19.05
C GLY A 294 -2.07 12.00 -18.67
N TRP A 295 -2.55 13.21 -18.96
CA TRP A 295 -3.96 13.58 -18.83
C TRP A 295 -4.81 13.24 -20.07
N ASP A 296 -4.18 12.95 -21.21
CA ASP A 296 -4.88 12.58 -22.44
C ASP A 296 -5.68 11.27 -22.24
N LYS A 297 -6.73 11.09 -23.06
CA LYS A 297 -7.36 9.76 -23.21
C LYS A 297 -6.49 8.87 -24.09
N CYS A 298 -6.55 7.57 -23.87
CA CYS A 298 -6.21 6.60 -24.91
C CYS A 298 -7.31 6.52 -25.99
#